data_AF-A0A023FYV1-F1
#
_entry.id   AF-A0A023FYV1-F1
#
_cell.length_a   1.000
_cell.length_b   1.000
_cell.length_c   1.000
_cell.angle_alpha   90.00
_cell.angle_beta   90.00
_cell.angle_gamma   90.00
#
_symmetry.space_group_name_H-M   'P 1'
#
loop_
_entity.id
_entity.type
_entity.pdbx_description
1 polymer ?
#
loop_
_entity_poly.entity_id
_entity_poly.type
_entity_poly.pdbx_seq_one_letter_code
_entity_poly.pdbx_strand_id
1 'polypeptide(L)'
;MAQCASCYFVFCLYCRMVYHGVQPCRLRPGEQRAIRDEYLSATPAAKQAMEKRYGRRTLQLLVDESLTQDWMQENSKKCPHCAISIEKQDGCNKMTCWRCGTYFCWICLVALKASGNPYQHFSDPRSSCFNKLFEGAEELAEDDHEFRRVLVRALPHLSHRSRPRLCLA
;
A
#
# COMPACT_ATOMS: atom_id res chain seq x y z
N MET A 1 -0.70 0.07 -33.98
CA MET A 1 -0.27 -1.34 -34.17
C MET A 1 0.93 -1.36 -35.10
N ALA A 2 1.75 -2.41 -35.06
CA ALA A 2 2.78 -2.65 -36.06
C ALA A 2 2.76 -4.11 -36.50
N GLN A 3 3.29 -4.38 -37.68
CA GLN A 3 3.36 -5.71 -38.27
C GLN A 3 4.81 -6.03 -38.64
N CYS A 4 5.28 -7.22 -38.27
CA CYS A 4 6.60 -7.71 -38.69
C CYS A 4 6.58 -8.03 -40.19
N ALA A 5 7.51 -7.48 -40.98
CA ALA A 5 7.57 -7.74 -42.42
C ALA A 5 7.96 -9.19 -42.77
N SER A 6 8.67 -9.89 -41.88
CA SER A 6 9.15 -11.25 -42.11
C SER A 6 8.12 -12.33 -41.75
N CYS A 7 7.42 -12.16 -40.64
CA CYS A 7 6.49 -13.19 -40.12
C CYS A 7 5.04 -12.71 -39.97
N TYR A 8 4.75 -11.48 -40.37
CA TYR A 8 3.41 -10.87 -40.34
C TYR A 8 2.74 -10.78 -38.96
N PHE A 9 3.48 -11.06 -37.88
CA PHE A 9 3.01 -10.92 -36.51
C PHE A 9 2.65 -9.47 -36.20
N VAL A 10 1.46 -9.26 -35.65
CA VAL A 10 0.93 -7.93 -35.30
C VAL A 10 1.15 -7.68 -33.80
N PHE A 11 1.88 -6.62 -33.49
CA PHE A 11 2.28 -6.28 -32.13
C PHE A 11 1.97 -4.83 -31.75
N CYS A 12 1.93 -4.56 -30.46
CA CYS A 12 1.82 -3.22 -29.91
C CYS A 12 3.17 -2.50 -30.01
N LEU A 13 3.20 -1.31 -30.61
CA LEU A 13 4.40 -0.49 -30.75
C LEU A 13 4.98 0.00 -29.40
N TYR A 14 4.18 -0.03 -28.34
CA TYR A 14 4.56 0.49 -27.04
C TYR A 14 5.15 -0.58 -26.13
N CYS A 15 4.48 -1.72 -25.95
CA CYS A 15 4.95 -2.82 -25.09
C CYS A 15 5.61 -3.97 -25.85
N ARG A 16 5.59 -3.96 -27.20
CA ARG A 16 6.14 -5.00 -28.07
C ARG A 16 5.51 -6.40 -27.91
N MET A 17 4.40 -6.49 -27.18
CA MET A 17 3.59 -7.70 -27.03
C MET A 17 2.54 -7.81 -28.13
N VAL A 18 1.81 -8.93 -28.15
CA VAL A 18 0.65 -9.16 -29.04
C VAL A 18 -0.26 -7.92 -29.03
N TYR A 19 -0.71 -7.50 -30.21
CA TYR A 19 -1.61 -6.37 -30.32
C TYR A 19 -2.90 -6.61 -29.52
N HIS A 20 -3.24 -5.66 -28.64
CA HIS A 20 -4.31 -5.77 -27.67
C HIS A 20 -5.45 -4.76 -27.91
N GLY A 21 -5.50 -4.14 -29.10
CA GLY A 21 -6.57 -3.22 -29.46
C GLY A 21 -6.60 -1.97 -28.58
N VAL A 22 -7.77 -1.71 -28.00
CA VAL A 22 -8.03 -0.62 -27.04
C VAL A 22 -7.67 -0.98 -25.59
N GLN A 23 -7.37 -2.25 -25.32
CA GLN A 23 -6.94 -2.67 -23.98
C GLN A 23 -5.56 -2.05 -23.67
N PRO A 24 -5.27 -1.74 -22.40
CA PRO A 24 -3.98 -1.23 -21.99
C PRO A 24 -2.86 -2.27 -22.19
N CYS A 25 -1.62 -1.80 -22.27
CA CYS A 25 -0.45 -2.68 -22.27
C CYS A 25 -0.38 -3.46 -20.95
N ARG A 26 -0.18 -4.78 -21.00
CA ARG A 26 0.10 -5.60 -19.82
C ARG A 26 1.58 -5.53 -19.48
N LEU A 27 1.95 -4.50 -18.72
CA LEU A 27 3.32 -4.25 -18.27
C LEU A 27 3.60 -5.01 -16.97
N ARG A 28 4.83 -5.49 -16.79
CA ARG A 28 5.28 -6.09 -15.53
C ARG A 28 5.44 -5.00 -14.46
N PRO A 29 5.35 -5.32 -13.15
CA PRO A 29 5.51 -4.32 -12.08
C PRO A 29 6.82 -3.53 -12.15
N GLY A 30 7.93 -4.17 -12.58
CA GLY A 30 9.20 -3.46 -12.80
C GLY A 30 9.15 -2.43 -13.92
N GLU A 31 8.44 -2.74 -15.02
CA GLU A 31 8.26 -1.82 -16.15
C GLU A 31 7.31 -0.67 -15.80
N GLN A 32 6.24 -0.96 -15.04
CA GLN A 32 5.33 0.06 -14.53
C GLN A 32 6.05 1.06 -13.62
N ARG A 33 6.93 0.57 -12.72
CA ARG A 33 7.75 1.44 -11.86
C ARG A 33 8.73 2.29 -12.68
N ALA A 34 9.42 1.71 -13.66
CA ALA A 34 10.32 2.47 -14.52
C ALA A 34 9.60 3.61 -15.27
N ILE A 35 8.43 3.34 -15.86
CA ILE A 35 7.62 4.37 -16.56
C ILE A 35 7.13 5.44 -15.58
N ARG A 36 6.70 5.05 -14.38
CA ARG A 36 6.30 5.99 -13.34
C ARG A 36 7.45 6.90 -12.94
N ASP A 37 8.62 6.35 -12.65
CA ASP A 37 9.77 7.11 -12.17
C ASP A 37 10.28 8.07 -13.25
N GLU A 38 10.29 7.64 -14.52
CA GLU A 38 10.54 8.52 -15.67
C GLU A 38 9.49 9.63 -15.73
N TYR A 39 8.20 9.31 -15.62
CA TYR A 39 7.14 10.31 -15.70
C TYR A 39 7.19 11.32 -14.56
N LEU A 40 7.41 10.89 -13.32
CA LEU A 40 7.46 11.77 -12.16
C LEU A 40 8.66 12.73 -12.23
N SER A 41 9.81 12.24 -12.68
CA SER A 41 11.06 12.99 -12.83
C SER A 41 11.16 13.81 -14.13
N ALA A 42 10.28 13.57 -15.10
CA ALA A 42 10.33 14.20 -16.41
C ALA A 42 10.01 15.71 -16.40
N THR A 43 10.67 16.43 -17.31
CA THR A 43 10.34 17.82 -17.65
C THR A 43 8.93 17.92 -18.25
N PRO A 44 8.28 19.11 -18.25
CA PRO A 44 6.96 19.27 -18.83
C PRO A 44 6.86 18.83 -20.31
N ALA A 45 7.89 19.12 -21.12
CA ALA A 45 7.93 18.70 -22.52
C ALA A 45 8.04 17.16 -22.67
N ALA A 46 8.87 16.53 -21.83
CA ALA A 46 9.00 15.07 -21.81
C ALA A 46 7.70 14.40 -21.31
N LYS A 47 7.07 14.91 -20.25
CA LYS A 47 5.74 14.47 -19.80
C LYS A 47 4.71 14.52 -20.93
N GLN A 48 4.67 15.62 -21.68
CA GLN A 48 3.76 15.74 -22.82
C GLN A 48 4.06 14.72 -23.94
N ALA A 49 5.34 14.45 -24.21
CA ALA A 49 5.73 13.40 -25.16
C ALA A 49 5.30 12.00 -24.67
N MET A 50 5.44 11.72 -23.38
CA MET A 50 4.98 10.48 -22.76
C MET A 50 3.46 10.34 -22.80
N GLU A 51 2.70 11.40 -22.49
CA GLU A 51 1.23 11.43 -22.58
C GLU A 51 0.76 11.16 -24.01
N LYS A 52 1.46 11.69 -25.03
CA LYS A 52 1.18 11.40 -26.45
C LYS A 52 1.49 9.95 -26.80
N ARG A 53 2.56 9.38 -26.24
CA ARG A 53 2.99 8.00 -26.50
C ARG A 53 2.04 6.97 -25.88
N TYR A 54 1.72 7.11 -24.60
CA TYR A 54 0.95 6.10 -23.85
C TYR A 54 -0.55 6.43 -23.77
N GLY A 55 -0.94 7.66 -24.09
CA GLY A 55 -2.26 8.20 -23.81
C GLY A 55 -2.31 8.75 -22.39
N ARG A 56 -2.70 10.02 -22.24
CA ARG A 56 -2.72 10.73 -20.94
C ARG A 56 -3.44 9.98 -19.83
N ARG A 57 -4.67 9.51 -20.08
CA ARG A 57 -5.46 8.77 -19.08
C ARG A 57 -4.80 7.45 -18.70
N THR A 58 -4.31 6.70 -19.68
CA THR A 58 -3.63 5.41 -19.45
C THR A 58 -2.36 5.60 -18.63
N LEU A 59 -1.57 6.62 -18.95
CA LEU A 59 -0.33 6.94 -18.24
C LEU A 59 -0.62 7.36 -16.79
N GLN A 60 -1.64 8.18 -16.56
CA GLN A 60 -2.05 8.57 -15.21
C GLN A 60 -2.49 7.35 -14.40
N LEU A 61 -3.35 6.49 -14.96
CA LEU A 61 -3.79 5.26 -14.29
C LEU A 61 -2.61 4.34 -13.94
N LEU A 62 -1.64 4.19 -14.85
CA LEU A 62 -0.44 3.40 -14.61
C LEU A 62 0.39 3.96 -13.45
N VAL A 63 0.58 5.29 -13.43
CA VAL A 63 1.30 5.98 -12.36
C VAL A 63 0.59 5.80 -11.02
N ASP A 64 -0.73 6.03 -10.99
CA ASP A 64 -1.54 5.93 -9.77
C ASP A 64 -1.57 4.48 -9.24
N GLU A 65 -1.73 3.48 -10.13
CA GLU A 65 -1.72 2.07 -9.76
C GLU A 65 -0.35 1.64 -9.21
N SER A 66 0.74 2.06 -9.87
CA SER A 66 2.10 1.79 -9.44
C SER A 66 2.40 2.41 -8.07
N LEU A 67 1.96 3.64 -7.82
CA LEU A 67 2.09 4.29 -6.51
C LEU A 67 1.26 3.58 -5.44
N THR A 68 0.02 3.19 -5.77
CA THR A 68 -0.86 2.47 -4.84
C THR A 68 -0.26 1.11 -4.45
N GLN A 69 0.35 0.40 -5.41
CA GLN A 69 1.00 -0.87 -5.15
C GLN A 69 2.22 -0.74 -4.22
N ASP A 70 3.10 0.23 -4.46
CA ASP A 70 4.26 0.48 -3.59
C ASP A 70 3.81 0.91 -2.19
N TRP A 71 2.82 1.81 -2.09
CA TRP A 71 2.26 2.19 -0.80
C TRP A 71 1.69 0.99 -0.03
N MET A 72 0.92 0.11 -0.69
CA MET A 72 0.41 -1.10 -0.06
C MET A 72 1.54 -2.03 0.38
N GLN A 73 2.63 -2.12 -0.36
CA GLN A 73 3.78 -2.98 -0.02
C GLN A 73 4.53 -2.46 1.22
N GLU A 74 4.62 -1.13 1.37
CA GLU A 74 5.31 -0.48 2.49
C GLU A 74 4.47 -0.39 3.76
N ASN A 75 3.15 -0.15 3.62
CA ASN A 75 2.27 0.20 4.73
C ASN A 75 1.33 -0.94 5.17
N SER A 76 1.34 -2.07 4.45
CA SER A 76 0.54 -3.24 4.82
C SER A 76 1.39 -4.49 5.00
N LYS A 77 0.95 -5.37 5.90
CA LYS A 77 1.50 -6.71 6.06
C LYS A 77 0.42 -7.76 5.91
N LYS A 78 0.83 -8.96 5.51
CA LYS A 78 -0.08 -10.08 5.28
C LYS A 78 -0.46 -10.75 6.60
N CYS A 79 -1.73 -11.05 6.78
CA CYS A 79 -2.19 -11.91 7.87
C CYS A 79 -1.52 -13.30 7.73
N PRO A 80 -0.91 -13.84 8.80
CA PRO A 80 -0.27 -15.16 8.73
C PRO A 80 -1.24 -16.33 8.54
N HIS A 81 -2.54 -16.10 8.74
CA HIS A 81 -3.56 -17.13 8.59
C HIS A 81 -4.27 -17.08 7.24
N CYS A 82 -4.81 -15.92 6.85
CA CYS A 82 -5.61 -15.79 5.62
C CYS A 82 -4.96 -14.95 4.51
N ALA A 83 -3.73 -14.48 4.69
CA ALA A 83 -2.96 -13.69 3.73
C ALA A 83 -3.62 -12.40 3.23
N ILE A 84 -4.67 -11.89 3.89
CA ILE A 84 -5.17 -10.54 3.56
C ILE A 84 -4.16 -9.48 3.97
N SER A 85 -4.01 -8.43 3.16
CA SER A 85 -3.25 -7.24 3.54
C SER A 85 -3.97 -6.51 4.66
N ILE A 86 -3.21 -6.18 5.71
CA ILE A 86 -3.67 -5.43 6.88
C ILE A 86 -2.71 -4.26 7.02
N GLU A 87 -3.28 -3.05 7.08
CA GLU A 87 -2.56 -1.84 7.46
C GLU A 87 -2.48 -1.74 8.99
N LYS A 88 -1.35 -1.29 9.52
CA LYS A 88 -1.25 -0.98 10.94
C LYS A 88 -1.94 0.35 11.21
N GLN A 89 -3.13 0.26 11.79
CA GLN A 89 -3.73 1.41 12.46
C GLN A 89 -3.05 1.58 13.82
N ASP A 90 -2.85 2.82 14.24
CA ASP A 90 -2.11 3.23 15.44
C ASP A 90 -2.38 2.34 16.66
N GLY A 91 -1.33 2.10 17.46
CA GLY A 91 -1.41 1.25 18.64
C GLY A 91 -0.30 0.21 18.74
N CYS A 92 -0.55 -0.82 19.55
CA CYS A 92 0.40 -1.86 19.90
C CYS A 92 0.64 -2.88 18.76
N ASN A 93 1.74 -3.61 18.85
CA ASN A 93 2.14 -4.63 17.88
C ASN A 93 1.30 -5.92 17.94
N LYS A 94 0.32 -6.03 18.86
CA LYS A 94 -0.67 -7.11 18.88
C LYS A 94 -1.86 -6.78 17.97
N MET A 95 -1.75 -7.12 16.70
CA MET A 95 -2.79 -6.86 15.71
C MET A 95 -3.89 -7.92 15.72
N THR A 96 -5.06 -7.56 15.19
CA THR A 96 -6.19 -8.48 14.97
C THR A 96 -6.57 -8.43 13.49
N CYS A 97 -6.62 -9.58 12.83
CA CYS A 97 -7.09 -9.63 11.44
C CYS A 97 -8.58 -9.31 11.36
N TRP A 98 -8.94 -8.25 10.64
CA TRP A 98 -10.34 -7.85 10.45
C TRP A 98 -11.19 -8.89 9.70
N ARG A 99 -10.55 -9.76 8.89
CA ARG A 99 -11.24 -10.78 8.11
C ARG A 99 -11.46 -12.07 8.90
N CYS A 100 -10.41 -12.63 9.49
CA CYS A 100 -10.48 -13.97 10.12
C CYS A 100 -10.34 -13.94 11.65
N GLY A 101 -10.20 -12.76 12.26
CA GLY A 101 -10.11 -12.60 13.72
C GLY A 101 -8.78 -13.03 14.35
N THR A 102 -7.87 -13.64 13.59
CA THR A 102 -6.57 -14.10 14.10
C THR A 102 -5.78 -12.96 14.72
N TYR A 103 -5.34 -13.11 15.96
CA TYR A 103 -4.34 -12.25 16.57
C TYR A 103 -2.96 -12.57 16.01
N PHE A 104 -2.16 -11.55 15.73
CA PHE A 104 -0.79 -11.73 15.25
C PHE A 104 0.13 -10.59 15.69
N CYS A 105 1.43 -10.84 15.72
CA CYS A 105 2.43 -9.82 16.00
C CYS A 105 2.79 -9.05 14.73
N TRP A 106 2.70 -7.72 14.74
CA TRP A 106 3.06 -6.88 13.58
C TRP A 106 4.55 -6.95 13.21
N ILE A 107 5.42 -7.17 14.20
CA ILE A 107 6.87 -7.19 13.99
C ILE A 107 7.26 -8.46 13.24
N CYS A 108 6.97 -9.62 13.83
CA CYS A 108 7.44 -10.92 13.33
C CYS A 108 6.40 -11.69 12.49
N LEU A 109 5.17 -11.18 12.38
CA LEU A 109 4.06 -11.80 11.63
C LEU A 109 3.66 -13.20 12.11
N VAL A 110 4.00 -13.58 13.34
CA VAL A 110 3.57 -14.85 13.92
C VAL A 110 2.14 -14.74 14.47
N ALA A 111 1.33 -15.77 14.24
CA ALA A 111 0.01 -15.91 14.83
C ALA A 111 0.10 -16.08 16.36
N LEU A 112 -0.71 -15.32 17.10
CA LEU A 112 -0.77 -15.32 18.55
C LEU A 112 -1.91 -16.23 19.02
N LYS A 113 -1.72 -16.86 20.18
CA LYS A 113 -2.72 -17.75 20.77
C LYS A 113 -3.98 -16.95 21.14
N ALA A 114 -5.11 -17.30 20.53
CA ALA A 114 -6.42 -16.73 20.89
C ALA A 114 -6.97 -17.34 22.19
N SER A 115 -6.75 -18.63 22.42
CA SER A 115 -7.07 -19.32 23.67
C SER A 115 -5.94 -19.07 24.69
N GLY A 116 -6.14 -18.13 25.62
CA GLY A 116 -5.15 -17.75 26.63
C GLY A 116 -4.81 -16.26 26.56
N ASN A 117 -3.57 -15.90 26.86
CA ASN A 117 -3.10 -14.52 26.83
C ASN A 117 -2.34 -14.22 25.51
N PRO A 118 -2.92 -13.47 24.56
CA PRO A 118 -2.26 -13.14 23.29
C PRO A 118 -1.07 -12.18 23.48
N TYR A 119 -0.90 -11.56 24.66
CA TYR A 119 0.23 -10.70 24.98
C TYR A 119 1.46 -11.48 25.48
N GLN A 120 1.34 -12.78 25.78
CA GLN A 120 2.47 -13.60 26.27
C GLN A 120 3.70 -13.53 25.34
N HIS A 121 3.49 -13.40 24.03
CA HIS A 121 4.55 -13.24 23.04
C HIS A 121 5.47 -12.03 23.29
N PHE A 122 4.96 -10.97 23.94
CA PHE A 122 5.73 -9.77 24.26
C PHE A 122 6.31 -9.80 25.67
N SER A 123 5.92 -10.76 26.50
CA SER A 123 6.38 -10.89 27.89
C SER A 123 7.24 -12.13 28.11
N ASP A 124 7.43 -12.98 27.10
CA ASP A 124 8.33 -14.14 27.16
C ASP A 124 9.75 -13.74 26.76
N PRO A 125 10.77 -13.85 27.65
CA PRO A 125 12.16 -13.54 27.34
C PRO A 125 12.76 -14.35 26.19
N ARG A 126 12.15 -15.48 25.81
CA ARG A 126 12.58 -16.32 24.68
C ARG A 126 12.05 -15.80 23.34
N SER A 127 11.08 -14.89 23.35
CA SER A 127 10.51 -14.29 22.15
C SER A 127 11.44 -13.22 21.59
N SER A 128 11.65 -13.20 20.27
CA SER A 128 12.35 -12.10 19.58
C SER A 128 11.63 -10.74 19.72
N CYS A 129 10.38 -10.76 20.20
CA CYS A 129 9.55 -9.57 20.42
C CYS A 129 9.32 -9.28 21.91
N PHE A 130 10.16 -9.84 22.80
CA PHE A 130 10.14 -9.51 24.23
C PHE A 130 10.27 -7.99 24.45
N ASN A 131 9.38 -7.41 25.26
CA ASN A 131 9.24 -5.98 25.53
C ASN A 131 8.98 -5.08 24.30
N LYS A 132 8.59 -5.64 23.15
CA LYS A 132 8.33 -4.88 21.92
C LYS A 132 6.84 -4.60 21.65
N LEU A 133 5.98 -4.66 22.66
CA LEU A 133 4.53 -4.48 22.46
C LEU A 133 4.18 -3.08 21.89
N PHE A 134 4.92 -2.05 22.28
CA PHE A 134 4.69 -0.65 21.86
C PHE A 134 5.84 -0.06 21.03
N GLU A 135 6.83 -0.88 20.61
CA GLU A 135 7.92 -0.42 19.74
C GLU A 135 7.34 0.18 18.44
N GLY A 136 7.66 1.44 18.14
CA GLY A 136 7.18 2.17 16.96
C GLY A 136 5.73 2.68 17.03
N ALA A 137 5.16 2.85 18.23
CA ALA A 137 3.79 3.35 18.42
C ALA A 137 3.71 4.86 18.75
N GLU A 138 4.84 5.58 18.81
CA GLU A 138 4.95 6.93 19.40
C GLU A 138 5.01 8.10 18.39
N GLU A 139 5.14 7.82 17.08
CA GLU A 139 5.45 8.86 16.06
C GLU A 139 4.28 9.76 15.62
N LEU A 140 3.10 9.71 16.26
CA LEU A 140 1.93 10.50 15.81
C LEU A 140 1.41 11.51 16.85
N ALA A 141 2.22 11.86 17.85
CA ALA A 141 1.78 12.77 18.90
C ALA A 141 1.98 14.27 18.60
N GLU A 142 2.71 14.67 17.54
CA GLU A 142 3.15 16.07 17.41
C GLU A 142 2.46 16.91 16.32
N ASP A 143 1.64 16.35 15.42
CA ASP A 143 1.06 17.13 14.28
C ASP A 143 -0.47 17.29 14.31
N ASP A 144 -1.11 17.00 15.46
CA ASP A 144 -2.58 16.93 15.57
C ASP A 144 -3.27 18.29 15.82
N HIS A 145 -2.52 19.38 16.00
CA HIS A 145 -3.11 20.71 16.27
C HIS A 145 -3.45 21.51 15.00
N GLU A 146 -2.72 21.32 13.89
CA GLU A 146 -2.96 22.08 12.66
C GLU A 146 -4.06 21.44 11.79
N PHE A 147 -4.03 20.12 11.62
CA PHE A 147 -5.07 19.39 10.87
C PHE A 147 -6.47 19.54 11.49
N ARG A 148 -6.56 19.55 12.82
CA ARG A 148 -7.84 19.73 13.53
C ARG A 148 -8.44 21.11 13.30
N ARG A 149 -7.64 22.15 13.11
CA ARG A 149 -8.13 23.51 12.79
C ARG A 149 -8.67 23.61 11.37
N VAL A 150 -8.06 22.92 10.41
CA VAL A 150 -8.47 22.94 8.99
C VAL A 150 -9.74 22.09 8.77
N LEU A 151 -9.82 20.89 9.35
CA LEU A 151 -10.97 20.00 9.19
C LEU A 151 -12.24 20.50 9.87
N VAL A 152 -12.13 21.08 11.08
CA VAL A 152 -13.28 21.65 11.79
C VAL A 152 -13.90 22.85 11.03
N ARG A 153 -13.09 23.56 10.24
CA ARG A 153 -13.56 24.63 9.35
C ARG A 153 -14.24 24.12 8.08
N ALA A 154 -13.80 22.98 7.53
CA ALA A 154 -14.25 22.47 6.24
C ALA A 154 -15.51 21.58 6.34
N LEU A 155 -15.70 20.82 7.42
CA LEU A 155 -16.77 19.82 7.52
C LEU A 155 -17.36 19.76 8.96
N PRO A 156 -18.29 20.65 9.33
CA PRO A 156 -18.79 20.79 10.71
C PRO A 156 -19.63 19.61 11.23
N HIS A 157 -19.90 18.60 10.40
CA HIS A 157 -20.73 17.43 10.70
C HIS A 157 -19.92 16.15 10.98
N LEU A 158 -18.59 16.17 10.86
CA LEU A 158 -17.73 15.08 11.33
C LEU A 158 -17.41 15.27 12.81
N SER A 159 -18.44 15.26 13.65
CA SER A 159 -18.27 15.26 15.10
C SER A 159 -17.76 13.89 15.56
N HIS A 160 -16.57 13.90 16.15
CA HIS A 160 -16.07 12.89 17.08
C HIS A 160 -16.14 11.43 16.64
N ARG A 161 -15.04 10.93 16.07
CA ARG A 161 -14.55 9.61 16.47
C ARG A 161 -13.22 9.77 17.19
N SER A 162 -13.29 10.20 18.44
CA SER A 162 -12.25 9.85 19.41
C SER A 162 -12.30 8.33 19.57
N ARG A 163 -11.48 7.60 18.80
CA ARG A 163 -11.34 6.15 18.98
C ARG A 163 -10.58 5.92 20.29
N PRO A 164 -11.12 5.09 21.20
CA PRO A 164 -10.49 4.89 22.49
C PRO A 164 -9.16 4.17 22.32
N ARG A 165 -8.12 4.66 23.02
CA ARG A 165 -6.84 3.97 23.21
C ARG A 165 -7.09 2.71 24.04
N LEU A 166 -7.44 1.61 23.40
CA LEU A 166 -7.67 0.34 24.08
C LEU A 166 -6.96 -0.77 23.30
N CYS A 167 -5.66 -0.94 23.57
CA CYS A 167 -5.11 -2.29 23.67
C CYS A 167 -5.65 -2.86 24.98
N LEU A 168 -6.96 -3.20 25.02
CA LEU A 168 -7.54 -3.84 26.20
C LEU A 168 -7.00 -5.25 26.33
N ALA A 169 -6.65 -5.57 27.57
CA ALA A 169 -6.23 -6.88 28.07
C ALA A 169 -7.24 -7.98 27.69
#